data_AF-A0A9P9CWP2-F1
#
_entry.id   AF-A0A9P9CWP2-F1
#
_cell.length_a   1.000
_cell.length_b   1.000
_cell.length_c   1.000
_cell.angle_alpha   90.00
_cell.angle_beta   90.00
_cell.angle_gamma   90.00
#
_symmetry.space_group_name_H-M   'P 1'
#
loop_
_entity.id
_entity.type
_entity.pdbx_description
1 polymer ?
#
loop_
_entity_poly.entity_id
_entity_poly.type
_entity_poly.pdbx_seq_one_letter_code
_entity_poly.pdbx_strand_id
1 'polypeptide(L)'
;MSLTTTAARRSALALRRAAASGAAARRFASSQAHDDHHHDDHGHGHEDTNVYPREGFSAPIWRNFVIITILGVGVANFLPDNWREDNFILRGWRMHGYMDPVVWGERNKRHLEQTADEARLRLISEGAWRPIKKQWRYQGYLDEHHGSPNCIPVGSQVVAKHY
;
A
#
# COMPACT_ATOMS: atom_id res chain seq x y z
N MET A 1 52.84 -37.33 4.29
CA MET A 1 51.42 -37.69 4.54
C MET A 1 50.80 -36.58 5.39
N SER A 2 49.58 -36.19 5.02
CA SER A 2 48.88 -34.94 5.35
C SER A 2 48.84 -34.49 6.80
N LEU A 3 49.09 -33.20 7.00
CA LEU A 3 48.49 -32.37 8.06
C LEU A 3 47.63 -31.33 7.35
N THR A 4 46.34 -31.23 7.68
CA THR A 4 45.49 -30.02 7.65
C THR A 4 44.01 -30.38 7.57
N THR A 5 43.31 -30.51 8.70
CA THR A 5 41.84 -30.43 8.68
C THR A 5 41.26 -29.96 10.01
N THR A 6 41.58 -28.74 10.45
CA THR A 6 40.91 -28.17 11.62
C THR A 6 40.82 -26.64 11.56
N ALA A 7 40.12 -26.10 10.55
CA ALA A 7 39.85 -24.65 10.50
C ALA A 7 38.51 -24.26 9.85
N ALA A 8 37.53 -25.19 9.73
CA ALA A 8 36.28 -24.92 9.00
C ALA A 8 35.02 -24.81 9.88
N ARG A 9 35.13 -24.78 11.22
CA ARG A 9 33.94 -24.81 12.12
C ARG A 9 33.63 -23.52 12.88
N ARG A 10 34.39 -22.43 12.70
CA ARG A 10 34.13 -21.16 13.41
C ARG A 10 33.48 -20.05 12.56
N SER A 11 33.37 -20.21 11.25
CA SER A 11 32.77 -19.21 10.36
C SER A 11 31.25 -19.35 10.18
N ALA A 12 30.63 -20.46 10.60
CA ALA A 12 29.19 -20.70 10.41
C ALA A 12 28.29 -20.03 11.47
N LEU A 13 28.85 -19.52 12.58
CA LEU A 13 28.10 -18.85 13.65
C LEU A 13 28.04 -17.32 13.50
N ALA A 14 28.94 -16.71 12.71
CA ALA A 14 28.95 -15.27 12.49
C ALA A 14 27.93 -14.82 11.42
N LEU A 15 27.60 -15.67 10.44
CA LEU A 15 26.60 -15.34 9.42
C LEU A 15 25.14 -15.48 9.87
N ARG A 16 24.87 -16.16 10.99
CA ARG A 16 23.49 -16.28 11.53
C ARG A 16 23.04 -15.09 12.37
N ARG A 17 23.97 -14.22 12.80
CA ARG A 17 23.63 -13.06 13.67
C ARG A 17 23.37 -11.76 12.91
N ALA A 18 23.74 -11.69 11.63
CA ALA A 18 23.47 -10.54 10.76
C ALA A 18 22.10 -10.61 10.05
N ALA A 19 21.42 -11.76 10.07
CA ALA A 19 20.09 -11.93 9.47
C ALA A 19 18.92 -11.59 10.42
N ALA A 20 19.20 -11.34 11.71
CA ALA A 20 18.17 -11.06 12.71
C ALA A 20 17.84 -9.56 12.86
N SER A 21 18.60 -8.66 12.24
CA SER A 21 18.38 -7.19 12.32
C SER A 21 17.65 -6.60 11.11
N GLY A 22 17.16 -7.44 10.18
CA GLY A 22 16.42 -7.00 8.99
C GLY A 22 14.91 -7.23 9.02
N ALA A 23 14.36 -7.71 10.14
CA ALA A 23 12.94 -8.10 10.25
C ALA A 23 12.08 -7.13 11.08
N ALA A 24 12.53 -5.89 11.28
CA ALA A 24 11.82 -4.88 12.08
C ALA A 24 11.65 -3.52 11.36
N ALA A 25 11.39 -3.56 10.05
CA ALA A 25 10.99 -2.37 9.29
C ALA A 25 9.75 -2.68 8.43
N ARG A 26 8.74 -3.34 9.00
CA ARG A 26 7.38 -3.25 8.47
C ARG A 26 6.85 -1.88 8.90
N ARG A 27 6.77 -0.95 7.95
CA ARG A 27 6.08 0.32 8.12
C ARG A 27 4.60 0.05 8.38
N PHE A 28 4.22 -0.05 9.65
CA PHE A 28 2.86 0.27 10.06
C PHE A 28 2.72 1.79 10.00
N ALA A 29 2.38 2.31 8.83
CA ALA A 29 2.06 3.72 8.65
C ALA A 29 0.54 3.87 8.57
N SER A 30 -0.17 3.64 9.68
CA SER A 30 -1.57 4.04 9.84
C SER A 30 -2.08 4.00 11.30
N SER A 31 -1.28 4.39 12.29
CA SER A 31 -1.76 4.45 13.68
C SER A 31 -1.24 5.63 14.52
N GLN A 32 -0.77 6.70 13.90
CA GLN A 32 -0.18 7.81 14.67
C GLN A 32 -0.37 9.16 13.98
N ALA A 33 -1.57 9.73 14.11
CA ALA A 33 -1.83 11.17 13.97
C ALA A 33 -3.27 11.51 14.34
N HIS A 34 -3.67 11.36 15.61
CA HIS A 34 -4.78 12.12 16.22
C HIS A 34 -4.51 12.21 17.73
N ASP A 35 -3.50 12.99 18.09
CA ASP A 35 -3.28 13.45 19.46
C ASP A 35 -3.73 14.92 19.54
N ASP A 36 -4.55 15.19 20.55
CA ASP A 36 -4.81 16.47 21.21
C ASP A 36 -5.40 17.64 20.42
N HIS A 37 -6.74 17.64 20.32
CA HIS A 37 -7.51 18.88 20.48
C HIS A 37 -8.59 18.69 21.55
N HIS A 38 -8.27 19.18 22.74
CA HIS A 38 -9.22 19.46 23.81
C HIS A 38 -10.29 20.44 23.31
N HIS A 39 -11.55 20.03 23.34
CA HIS A 39 -12.67 20.95 23.40
C HIS A 39 -13.29 20.85 24.78
N ASP A 40 -13.16 21.96 25.51
CA ASP A 40 -13.86 22.23 26.75
C ASP A 40 -15.38 22.14 26.54
N ASP A 41 -16.00 21.47 27.52
CA ASP A 41 -17.33 21.72 28.08
C ASP A 41 -18.46 22.10 27.12
N HIS A 42 -19.39 21.15 26.87
CA HIS A 42 -20.84 21.37 26.99
C HIS A 42 -21.61 20.03 27.00
N GLY A 43 -22.22 19.71 28.13
CA GLY A 43 -23.64 19.31 28.18
C GLY A 43 -24.06 17.89 27.78
N HIS A 44 -24.63 17.20 28.78
CA HIS A 44 -25.57 16.06 28.71
C HIS A 44 -24.98 14.65 28.62
N GLY A 45 -24.92 14.02 29.79
CA GLY A 45 -24.71 12.59 29.94
C GLY A 45 -25.84 11.79 29.27
N HIS A 46 -25.42 10.94 28.35
CA HIS A 46 -25.98 9.61 28.20
C HIS A 46 -24.91 8.65 28.71
N GLU A 47 -25.18 8.00 29.84
CA GLU A 47 -24.41 6.84 30.26
C GLU A 47 -24.62 5.76 29.19
N ASP A 48 -23.60 5.56 28.35
CA ASP A 48 -23.62 4.48 27.36
C ASP A 48 -23.33 3.16 28.10
N THR A 49 -24.34 2.63 28.79
CA THR A 49 -24.33 1.32 29.47
C THR A 49 -24.37 0.14 28.49
N ASN A 50 -23.88 0.33 27.26
CA ASN A 50 -23.84 -0.71 26.24
C ASN A 50 -22.54 -1.51 26.40
N VAL A 51 -22.55 -2.47 27.32
CA VAL A 51 -21.49 -3.48 27.43
C VAL A 51 -21.59 -4.41 26.22
N TYR A 52 -20.78 -4.15 25.19
CA TYR A 52 -20.72 -5.02 24.02
C TYR A 52 -20.16 -6.39 24.41
N PRO A 53 -20.83 -7.50 24.05
CA PRO A 53 -20.29 -8.82 24.26
C PRO A 53 -18.99 -8.97 23.46
N ARG A 54 -18.01 -9.71 24.00
CA ARG A 54 -16.73 -9.93 23.31
C ARG A 54 -16.98 -10.66 21.99
N GLU A 55 -16.91 -9.95 20.88
CA GLU A 55 -17.03 -10.53 19.54
C GLU A 55 -15.76 -11.30 19.20
N GLY A 56 -15.85 -12.63 19.14
CA GLY A 56 -14.79 -13.52 18.70
C GLY A 56 -15.23 -14.39 17.53
N PHE A 57 -14.30 -15.13 16.93
CA PHE A 57 -14.61 -16.07 15.83
C PHE A 57 -15.56 -17.21 16.23
N SER A 58 -15.84 -17.40 17.52
CA SER A 58 -16.85 -18.32 18.04
C SER A 58 -18.24 -17.69 18.22
N ALA A 59 -18.42 -16.42 17.88
CA ALA A 59 -19.72 -15.75 17.98
C ALA A 59 -20.75 -16.45 17.08
N PRO A 60 -22.05 -16.42 17.43
CA PRO A 60 -23.10 -17.09 16.68
C PRO A 60 -23.13 -16.71 15.18
N ILE A 61 -22.76 -15.46 14.86
CA ILE A 61 -22.68 -14.98 13.48
C ILE A 61 -21.65 -15.75 12.65
N TRP A 62 -20.45 -15.98 13.20
CA TRP A 62 -19.37 -16.72 12.51
C TRP A 62 -19.69 -18.20 12.40
N ARG A 63 -20.30 -18.79 13.44
CA ARG A 63 -20.76 -20.19 13.40
C ARG A 63 -21.79 -20.39 12.29
N ASN A 64 -22.81 -19.53 12.25
CA ASN A 64 -23.86 -19.62 11.24
C ASN A 64 -23.29 -19.38 9.84
N PHE A 65 -22.38 -18.43 9.69
CA PHE A 65 -21.70 -18.17 8.43
C PHE A 65 -20.96 -19.42 7.92
N VAL A 66 -20.12 -20.05 8.76
CA VAL A 66 -19.38 -21.28 8.40
C VAL A 66 -20.34 -22.41 8.02
N ILE A 67 -21.42 -22.63 8.79
CA ILE A 67 -22.42 -23.66 8.50
C ILE A 67 -23.10 -23.39 7.14
N ILE A 68 -23.53 -22.16 6.91
CA ILE A 68 -24.18 -21.75 5.65
C ILE A 68 -23.23 -21.91 4.48
N THR A 69 -21.96 -21.55 4.63
CA THR A 69 -20.94 -21.72 3.58
C THR A 69 -20.73 -23.20 3.25
N ILE A 70 -20.54 -24.05 4.26
CA ILE A 70 -20.34 -25.49 4.05
C ILE A 70 -21.58 -26.12 3.40
N LEU A 71 -22.77 -25.80 3.92
CA LEU A 71 -24.03 -26.30 3.37
C LEU A 71 -24.22 -25.82 1.92
N GLY A 72 -23.96 -24.54 1.65
CA GLY A 72 -24.06 -23.95 0.32
C GLY A 72 -23.13 -24.62 -0.68
N VAL A 73 -21.86 -24.87 -0.30
CA VAL A 73 -20.90 -25.61 -1.14
C VAL A 73 -21.33 -27.07 -1.34
N GLY A 74 -21.83 -27.73 -0.29
CA GLY A 74 -22.36 -29.08 -0.40
C GLY A 74 -23.50 -29.15 -1.41
N VAL A 75 -24.52 -28.31 -1.25
CA VAL A 75 -25.66 -28.23 -2.18
C VAL A 75 -25.20 -27.85 -3.60
N ALA A 76 -24.26 -26.92 -3.75
CA ALA A 76 -23.70 -26.51 -5.04
C ALA A 76 -22.99 -27.64 -5.80
N ASN A 77 -22.49 -28.67 -5.12
CA ASN A 77 -21.92 -29.86 -5.75
C ASN A 77 -22.97 -30.87 -6.22
N PHE A 78 -24.17 -30.86 -5.64
CA PHE A 78 -25.28 -31.75 -6.02
C PHE A 78 -26.27 -31.11 -7.00
N LEU A 79 -26.10 -29.83 -7.33
CA LEU A 79 -26.92 -29.13 -8.31
C LEU A 79 -26.51 -29.55 -9.75
N PRO A 80 -27.47 -29.92 -10.62
CA PRO A 80 -27.19 -30.26 -12.01
C PRO A 80 -26.64 -29.06 -12.79
N ASP A 81 -25.79 -29.32 -13.79
CA ASP A 81 -24.98 -28.29 -14.48
C ASP A 81 -25.83 -27.22 -15.21
N ASN A 82 -27.06 -27.55 -15.60
CA ASN A 82 -28.02 -26.60 -16.16
C ASN A 82 -28.34 -25.43 -15.20
N TRP A 83 -28.31 -25.66 -13.89
CA TRP A 83 -28.50 -24.58 -12.90
C TRP A 83 -27.31 -23.62 -12.83
N ARG A 84 -26.08 -24.08 -13.10
CA ARG A 84 -24.88 -23.23 -13.08
C ARG A 84 -24.78 -22.32 -14.30
N GLU A 85 -25.33 -22.74 -15.43
CA GLU A 85 -25.24 -22.02 -16.70
C GLU A 85 -26.37 -20.99 -16.87
N ASP A 86 -27.59 -21.33 -16.43
CA ASP A 86 -28.77 -20.48 -16.64
C ASP A 86 -29.04 -19.47 -15.51
N ASN A 87 -28.31 -19.55 -14.39
CA ASN A 87 -28.52 -18.63 -13.28
C ASN A 87 -27.96 -17.24 -13.59
N PHE A 88 -28.85 -16.26 -13.74
CA PHE A 88 -28.53 -14.85 -14.01
C PHE A 88 -27.48 -14.25 -13.05
N ILE A 89 -27.53 -14.60 -11.76
CA ILE A 89 -26.59 -14.07 -10.75
C ILE A 89 -25.20 -14.68 -10.95
N LEU A 90 -25.13 -16.00 -11.14
CA LEU A 90 -23.85 -16.69 -11.39
C LEU A 90 -23.26 -16.28 -12.74
N ARG A 91 -24.11 -16.05 -13.76
CA ARG A 91 -23.70 -15.53 -15.06
C ARG A 91 -23.20 -14.09 -14.94
N GLY A 92 -23.90 -13.23 -14.21
CA GLY A 92 -23.45 -11.86 -13.92
C GLY A 92 -22.12 -11.83 -13.18
N TRP A 93 -21.97 -12.64 -12.12
CA TRP A 93 -20.71 -12.80 -11.40
C TRP A 93 -19.59 -13.33 -12.30
N ARG A 94 -19.89 -14.28 -13.19
CA ARG A 94 -18.92 -14.82 -14.16
C ARG A 94 -18.48 -13.76 -15.17
N MET A 95 -19.43 -13.02 -15.72
CA MET A 95 -19.16 -11.93 -16.67
C MET A 95 -18.42 -10.75 -16.04
N HIS A 96 -18.64 -10.46 -14.75
CA HIS A 96 -18.04 -9.31 -14.08
C HIS A 96 -16.74 -9.59 -13.32
N GLY A 97 -16.47 -10.85 -12.93
CA GLY A 97 -15.32 -11.15 -12.07
C GLY A 97 -14.57 -12.44 -12.38
N TYR A 98 -15.09 -13.32 -13.24
CA TYR A 98 -14.46 -14.60 -13.52
C TYR A 98 -13.68 -14.49 -14.83
N MET A 99 -12.39 -14.20 -14.72
CA MET A 99 -11.47 -14.32 -15.84
C MET A 99 -11.26 -15.81 -16.14
N ASP A 100 -11.34 -16.20 -17.41
CA ASP A 100 -10.99 -17.55 -17.86
C ASP A 100 -9.57 -17.91 -17.35
N PRO A 101 -9.37 -19.07 -16.69
CA PRO A 101 -8.07 -19.51 -16.22
C PRO A 101 -6.96 -19.45 -17.28
N VAL A 102 -7.30 -19.67 -18.56
CA VAL A 102 -6.35 -19.61 -19.68
C VAL A 102 -5.89 -18.17 -19.91
N VAL A 103 -6.85 -17.24 -20.02
CA VAL A 103 -6.58 -15.81 -20.19
C VAL A 103 -5.82 -15.24 -18.99
N TRP A 104 -6.16 -15.70 -17.78
CA TRP A 104 -5.44 -15.32 -16.57
C TRP A 104 -3.99 -15.80 -16.58
N GLY A 105 -3.75 -17.03 -17.02
CA GLY A 105 -2.40 -17.58 -17.20
C GLY A 105 -1.56 -16.76 -18.18
N GLU A 106 -2.13 -16.39 -19.33
CA GLU A 106 -1.45 -15.53 -20.32
C GLU A 106 -1.14 -14.14 -19.76
N ARG A 107 -2.10 -13.53 -19.06
CA ARG A 107 -1.93 -12.22 -18.44
C ARG A 107 -0.82 -12.23 -17.38
N ASN A 108 -0.77 -13.29 -16.56
CA ASN A 108 0.28 -13.45 -15.56
C ASN A 108 1.66 -13.63 -16.19
N LYS A 109 1.77 -14.40 -17.27
CA LYS A 109 3.02 -14.52 -18.04
C LYS A 109 3.48 -13.18 -18.57
N ARG A 110 2.57 -12.40 -19.16
CA ARG A 110 2.87 -11.05 -19.67
C ARG A 110 3.33 -10.10 -18.57
N HIS A 111 2.71 -10.15 -17.39
CA HIS A 111 3.16 -9.34 -16.25
C HIS A 111 4.54 -9.77 -15.73
N LEU A 112 4.84 -11.07 -15.74
CA LEU A 112 6.17 -11.57 -15.39
C LEU A 112 7.23 -11.06 -16.37
N GLU A 113 6.94 -11.08 -17.66
CA GLU A 113 7.81 -10.53 -18.70
C GLU A 113 8.04 -9.02 -18.53
N GLN A 114 6.98 -8.24 -18.30
CA GLN A 114 7.08 -6.81 -18.03
C GLN A 114 7.95 -6.52 -16.80
N THR A 115 7.76 -7.28 -15.73
CA THR A 115 8.56 -7.14 -14.50
C THR A 115 10.04 -7.44 -14.75
N ALA A 116 10.34 -8.45 -15.57
CA ALA A 116 11.70 -8.79 -15.94
C ALA A 116 12.36 -7.68 -16.78
N ASP A 117 11.63 -7.09 -17.71
CA ASP A 117 12.13 -5.99 -18.54
C ASP A 117 12.33 -4.70 -17.74
N GLU A 118 11.42 -4.36 -16.82
CA GLU A 118 11.59 -3.25 -15.89
C GLU A 118 12.82 -3.44 -15.00
N ALA A 119 13.06 -4.65 -14.50
CA ALA A 119 14.25 -4.97 -13.71
C ALA A 119 15.54 -4.80 -14.52
N ARG A 120 15.55 -5.20 -15.80
CA ARG A 120 16.68 -5.00 -16.71
C ARG A 120 16.94 -3.52 -16.97
N LEU A 121 15.89 -2.74 -17.26
CA LEU A 121 16.00 -1.29 -17.46
C LEU A 121 16.55 -0.59 -16.21
N ARG A 122 16.10 -1.04 -15.04
CA ARG A 122 16.59 -0.53 -13.76
C ARG A 122 18.09 -0.79 -13.59
N LEU A 123 18.58 -1.99 -13.88
CA LEU A 123 20.01 -2.31 -13.83
C LEU A 123 20.85 -1.40 -14.74
N ILE A 124 20.34 -1.08 -15.93
CA ILE A 124 21.02 -0.13 -16.85
C ILE A 124 21.06 1.27 -16.23
N SER A 125 19.96 1.71 -15.61
CA SER A 125 19.88 3.04 -15.00
C SER A 125 20.69 3.19 -13.72
N GLU A 126 20.88 2.11 -12.95
CA GLU A 126 21.64 2.13 -11.69
C GLU A 126 23.14 2.39 -11.93
N GLY A 127 23.68 1.94 -13.06
CA GLY A 127 25.05 2.24 -13.49
C GLY A 127 25.21 3.59 -14.22
N ALA A 128 24.11 4.27 -14.55
CA ALA A 128 24.16 5.50 -15.32
C ALA A 128 24.46 6.71 -14.42
N TRP A 129 25.42 7.54 -14.84
CA TRP A 129 25.69 8.80 -14.15
C TRP A 129 24.57 9.82 -14.45
N ARG A 130 24.09 10.54 -13.42
CA ARG A 130 23.13 11.63 -13.59
C ARG A 130 23.78 12.75 -14.43
N PRO A 131 23.16 13.21 -15.53
CA PRO A 131 23.74 14.28 -16.32
C PRO A 131 23.82 15.57 -15.48
N ILE A 132 24.94 16.28 -15.58
CA ILE A 132 25.12 17.58 -14.95
C ILE A 132 24.14 18.56 -15.61
N LYS A 133 23.06 18.90 -14.91
CA LYS A 133 22.10 19.91 -15.36
C LYS A 133 22.71 21.30 -15.12
N LYS A 134 23.19 21.94 -16.18
CA LYS A 134 23.50 23.38 -16.14
C LYS A 134 22.18 24.14 -16.28
N GLN A 135 21.64 24.60 -15.16
CA GLN A 135 20.49 25.51 -15.17
C GLN A 135 21.03 26.93 -15.38
N TRP A 136 20.88 27.45 -16.59
CA TRP A 136 21.12 28.86 -16.85
C TRP A 136 19.98 29.66 -16.22
N ARG A 137 20.29 30.42 -15.17
CA ARG A 137 19.38 31.45 -14.65
C ARG A 137 19.60 32.72 -15.45
N TYR A 138 18.52 33.40 -15.81
CA TYR A 138 18.62 34.72 -16.41
C TYR A 138 19.25 35.68 -15.39
N GLN A 139 20.36 36.32 -15.74
CA GLN A 139 21.14 37.17 -14.84
C GLN A 139 20.32 38.39 -14.37
N GLY A 140 19.44 38.92 -15.22
CA GLY A 140 18.59 40.07 -14.88
C GLY A 140 17.46 39.78 -13.87
N TYR A 141 17.40 38.58 -13.30
CA TYR A 141 16.45 38.22 -12.24
C TYR A 141 16.99 38.52 -10.82
N LEU A 142 18.28 38.86 -10.68
CA LEU A 142 18.92 39.10 -9.37
C LEU A 142 18.86 40.57 -8.92
N ASP A 143 18.87 41.52 -9.87
CA ASP A 143 19.07 42.94 -9.53
C ASP A 143 17.77 43.78 -9.49
N GLU A 144 16.63 43.25 -9.92
CA GLU A 144 15.42 44.09 -10.04
C GLU A 144 14.13 43.30 -9.75
N HIS A 145 13.60 43.49 -8.54
CA HIS A 145 12.17 43.54 -8.16
C HIS A 145 11.10 42.77 -8.98
N HIS A 146 11.37 41.54 -9.42
CA HIS A 146 10.40 40.74 -10.17
C HIS A 146 10.19 39.36 -9.54
N GLY A 147 9.54 39.36 -8.37
CA GLY A 147 8.46 38.38 -8.20
C GLY A 147 7.47 38.59 -9.37
N SER A 148 6.82 37.53 -9.84
CA SER A 148 5.74 37.57 -10.84
C SER A 148 4.97 38.91 -10.79
N PRO A 149 4.55 39.52 -11.91
CA PRO A 149 3.74 40.75 -11.90
C PRO A 149 2.54 40.71 -10.94
N ASN A 150 2.11 39.50 -10.55
CA ASN A 150 1.02 39.23 -9.62
C ASN A 150 1.46 38.89 -8.17
N CYS A 151 2.75 38.96 -7.85
CA CYS A 151 3.33 38.68 -6.53
C CYS A 151 3.77 39.98 -5.82
N ILE A 152 2.90 40.98 -5.79
CA ILE A 152 3.07 42.16 -4.94
C ILE A 152 2.34 41.88 -3.62
N PRO A 153 3.00 41.96 -2.45
CA PRO A 153 2.32 41.79 -1.17
C PRO A 153 1.25 42.88 -1.00
N VAL A 154 0.04 42.46 -0.65
CA VAL A 154 -1.11 43.36 -0.46
C VAL A 154 -0.76 44.35 0.65
N GLY A 155 -0.74 45.66 0.33
CA GLY A 155 -0.42 46.74 1.27
C GLY A 155 0.88 47.49 1.02
N SER A 156 1.70 47.12 0.04
CA SER A 156 2.96 47.82 -0.29
C SER A 156 2.79 49.15 -1.03
N GLN A 157 1.59 49.44 -1.54
CA GLN A 157 1.26 50.70 -2.22
C GLN A 157 0.20 51.48 -1.43
N VAL A 158 0.60 52.02 -0.26
CA VAL A 158 -0.17 53.09 0.39
C VAL A 158 0.52 54.41 0.04
N VAL A 159 -0.01 55.12 -0.95
CA VAL A 159 0.39 56.50 -1.24
C VAL A 159 -0.25 57.37 -0.17
N ALA A 160 0.55 57.81 0.82
CA ALA A 160 0.12 58.83 1.77
C ALA A 160 -0.13 60.14 1.01
N LYS A 161 -1.41 60.50 0.83
CA LYS A 161 -1.79 61.84 0.37
C LYS A 161 -1.52 62.82 1.52
N HIS A 162 -0.44 63.59 1.40
CA HIS A 162 -0.25 64.78 2.22
C HIS A 162 -1.28 65.83 1.80
N TYR A 163 -2.14 66.22 2.74
CA TYR A 163 -2.90 67.48 2.72
C TYR A 163 -2.04 68.58 3.34
#